data_AF-B4JT41-F1
#
_entry.id   AF-B4JT41-F1
#
_cell.length_a   1.000
_cell.length_b   1.000
_cell.length_c   1.000
_cell.angle_alpha   90.00
_cell.angle_beta   90.00
_cell.angle_gamma   90.00
#
_symmetry.space_group_name_H-M   'P 1'
#
loop_
_entity.id
_entity.type
_entity.pdbx_description
1 polymer ?
#
loop_
_entity_poly.entity_id
_entity_poly.type
_entity_poly.pdbx_seq_one_letter_code
_entity_poly.pdbx_strand_id
1 'polypeptide(L)' 'MTRGNQRDLARAKNQKKLADQTKGKRTDDLTVEQRKARDAELMREKQKKKEQDAAAAAAAKSK' A
#
# COMPACT_ATOMS: atom_id res chain seq x y z
N MET A 1 -5.28 17.83 -41.58
CA MET A 1 -5.90 17.65 -40.24
C MET A 1 -5.49 16.37 -39.50
N THR A 2 -4.70 15.47 -40.10
CA THR A 2 -4.35 14.13 -39.53
C THR A 2 -3.22 14.08 -38.50
N ARG A 3 -2.54 15.21 -38.19
CA ARG A 3 -1.44 15.27 -37.20
C ARG A 3 -1.82 15.88 -35.85
N GLY A 4 -2.91 16.66 -35.79
CA GLY A 4 -3.39 17.26 -34.54
C GLY A 4 -3.83 16.18 -33.54
N ASN A 5 -4.69 15.27 -34.01
CA ASN A 5 -5.17 14.14 -33.23
C ASN A 5 -4.02 13.26 -32.68
N GLN A 6 -3.01 12.98 -33.50
CA GLN A 6 -1.85 12.18 -33.06
C GLN A 6 -1.00 12.90 -32.00
N ARG A 7 -0.89 14.23 -32.09
CA ARG A 7 -0.17 15.04 -31.10
C ARG A 7 -0.92 15.06 -29.77
N ASP A 8 -2.24 15.20 -29.81
CA ASP A 8 -3.08 15.22 -28.62
C ASP A 8 -3.08 13.87 -27.91
N LEU A 9 -3.15 12.77 -28.67
CA LEU A 9 -3.00 11.41 -28.16
C LEU A 9 -1.62 11.17 -27.54
N ALA A 10 -0.55 11.66 -28.17
CA ALA A 10 0.80 11.54 -27.61
C ALA A 10 0.95 12.32 -26.30
N ARG A 11 0.38 13.53 -26.21
CA ARG A 11 0.35 14.32 -24.96
C ARG A 11 -0.41 13.60 -23.86
N ALA A 12 -1.60 13.08 -24.15
CA ALA A 12 -2.40 12.32 -23.19
C ALA A 12 -1.67 11.07 -22.69
N LYS A 13 -1.01 10.32 -23.59
CA LYS A 13 -0.19 9.16 -23.22
C LYS A 13 1.00 9.53 -22.33
N ASN A 14 1.69 10.63 -22.62
CA ASN A 14 2.81 11.09 -21.80
C ASN A 14 2.36 11.57 -20.42
N GLN A 15 1.26 12.31 -20.34
CA GLN A 15 0.68 12.71 -19.05
C GLN A 15 0.28 11.50 -18.21
N LYS A 16 -0.37 10.50 -18.82
CA LYS A 16 -0.70 9.24 -18.15
C LYS A 16 0.54 8.50 -17.65
N LYS A 17 1.58 8.37 -18.48
CA LYS A 17 2.84 7.74 -18.09
C LYS A 17 3.51 8.45 -16.92
N LEU A 18 3.52 9.79 -16.93
CA LEU A 18 4.10 10.57 -15.84
C LEU A 18 3.31 10.41 -14.54
N ALA A 19 1.97 10.40 -14.62
CA ALA A 19 1.10 10.13 -13.47
C ALA A 19 1.30 8.70 -12.92
N ASP A 20 1.44 7.70 -13.79
CA ASP A 20 1.68 6.31 -13.37
C ASP A 20 3.09 6.13 -12.78
N GLN A 21 4.09 6.88 -13.25
CA GLN A 21 5.44 6.87 -12.68
C GLN A 21 5.50 7.45 -11.27
N THR A 22 4.64 8.40 -10.93
CA THR A 22 4.55 8.96 -9.58
C THR A 22 3.64 8.13 -8.68
N LYS A 23 2.69 7.39 -9.26
CA LYS A 23 1.81 6.48 -8.55
C LYS A 23 2.61 5.32 -7.95
N GLY A 24 2.72 5.31 -6.63
CA GLY A 24 3.48 4.28 -5.90
C GLY A 24 4.94 4.64 -5.63
N LYS A 25 5.40 5.85 -6.00
CA LYS A 25 6.57 6.44 -5.35
C LYS A 25 6.23 6.64 -3.88
N ARG A 26 6.93 5.89 -3.03
CA ARG A 26 6.77 5.92 -1.58
C ARG A 26 7.64 7.04 -1.01
N THR A 27 7.07 7.88 -0.17
CA THR A 27 7.72 9.05 0.47
C THR A 27 8.27 8.72 1.84
N ASP A 28 8.27 7.43 2.19
CA ASP A 28 8.43 6.97 3.57
C ASP A 28 9.89 7.07 4.06
N ASP A 29 10.84 7.52 3.22
CA ASP A 29 12.30 7.57 3.42
C ASP A 29 12.98 6.30 4.02
N LEU A 30 12.20 5.24 4.18
CA LEU A 30 12.61 3.95 4.73
C LEU A 30 13.24 3.10 3.62
N THR A 31 14.37 2.50 3.96
CA THR A 31 14.96 1.43 3.14
C THR A 31 14.02 0.23 3.04
N VAL A 32 14.23 -0.61 2.04
CA VAL A 32 13.41 -1.83 1.83
C VAL A 32 13.45 -2.75 3.05
N GLU A 33 14.59 -2.85 3.71
CA GLU A 33 14.78 -3.71 4.88
C GLU A 33 14.05 -3.18 6.11
N GLN A 34 14.16 -1.88 6.40
CA GLN A 34 13.41 -1.25 7.49
C GLN A 34 11.90 -1.37 7.28
N ARG A 35 11.43 -1.29 6.03
CA ARG A 35 10.01 -1.50 5.72
C ARG A 35 9.57 -2.93 6.02
N LYS A 36 10.35 -3.93 5.60
CA LYS A 36 10.07 -5.34 5.91
C LYS A 36 10.03 -5.58 7.42
N ALA A 37 10.94 -4.97 8.17
CA ALA A 37 10.97 -5.05 9.63
C ALA A 37 9.69 -4.44 10.25
N ARG A 38 9.31 -3.22 9.84
CA ARG A 38 8.08 -2.56 10.29
C ARG A 38 6.82 -3.37 9.96
N ASP A 39 6.72 -3.88 8.73
CA ASP A 39 5.57 -4.66 8.29
C ASP A 39 5.49 -5.99 9.06
N ALA A 40 6.63 -6.62 9.37
CA ALA A 40 6.70 -7.81 10.21
C ALA A 40 6.31 -7.55 11.67
N GLU A 41 6.72 -6.41 12.25
CA GLU A 41 6.29 -5.97 13.58
C GLU A 41 4.78 -5.77 13.65
N LEU A 42 4.21 -5.03 12.70
CA LEU A 42 2.77 -4.82 12.61
C LEU A 42 1.99 -6.13 12.45
N MET A 43 2.53 -7.11 11.72
CA MET A 43 1.91 -8.43 11.60
C MET A 43 1.94 -9.22 12.91
N ARG A 44 3.07 -9.20 13.63
CA ARG A 44 3.19 -9.83 14.95
C ARG A 44 2.24 -9.21 15.96
N GLU A 45 2.12 -7.88 15.97
CA GLU A 45 1.18 -7.17 16.84
C GLU A 45 -0.28 -7.51 16.51
N LYS A 46 -0.63 -7.57 15.22
CA LYS A 46 -1.97 -7.99 14.79
C LYS A 46 -2.30 -9.42 15.22
N GLN A 47 -1.35 -10.34 15.14
CA GLN A 47 -1.53 -11.72 15.61
C GLN A 47 -1.75 -11.75 17.11
N LYS A 48 -0.88 -11.11 17.90
CA LYS A 48 -1.02 -11.01 19.36
C LYS A 48 -2.35 -10.40 19.77
N LYS A 49 -2.78 -9.32 19.10
CA LYS A 49 -4.07 -8.69 19.38
C LYS A 49 -5.23 -9.63 19.10
N LYS A 50 -5.21 -10.33 17.96
CA LYS A 50 -6.24 -11.34 17.64
C LYS A 50 -6.27 -12.48 18.65
N GLU A 51 -5.12 -12.94 19.12
CA GLU A 51 -5.04 -13.98 20.17
C GLU A 51 -5.60 -13.48 21.50
N GLN A 52 -5.28 -12.23 21.90
CA GLN A 52 -5.83 -11.60 23.08
C GLN A 52 -7.35 -11.43 22.98
N ASP A 53 -7.84 -10.93 21.85
CA ASP A 53 -9.28 -10.76 21.60
C ASP A 53 -10.01 -12.12 21.60
N ALA A 54 -9.39 -13.17 21.02
CA ALA A 54 -9.92 -14.53 21.04
C ALA A 54 -9.94 -15.12 22.45
N ALA A 55 -8.87 -14.90 23.24
CA ALA A 55 -8.80 -15.35 24.63
C ALA A 55 -9.83 -14.63 25.52
N ALA A 56 -10.00 -13.31 25.33
CA ALA A 56 -11.01 -12.52 26.03
C ALA A 56 -12.43 -12.97 25.65
N ALA A 57 -12.69 -13.24 24.37
CA ALA A 57 -13.97 -13.76 23.91
C ALA A 57 -14.25 -15.17 24.44
N ALA A 58 -13.25 -16.04 24.53
CA ALA A 58 -13.39 -17.38 25.10
C ALA A 58 -13.68 -17.32 26.61
N ALA A 59 -12.98 -16.46 27.36
CA ALA A 59 -13.20 -16.25 28.79
C ALA A 59 -14.58 -15.64 29.10
N ALA A 60 -15.09 -14.77 28.22
CA ALA A 60 -16.45 -14.23 28.33
C ALA A 60 -17.54 -15.27 28.05
N LYS A 61 -17.23 -16.33 27.30
CA LYS A 61 -18.17 -17.41 26.96
C LYS A 61 -18.23 -18.54 27.99
N SER A 62 -17.21 -18.62 28.86
CA SER A 62 -17.11 -19.63 29.92
C SER A 62 -17.59 -19.12 31.29
N LYS A 63 -18.16 -17.92 31.37
CA LYS A 63 -18.68 -17.28 32.58
C LYS A 63 -20.19 -17.17 32.48
#